data_AF-A0A951VG01-F1
#
_entry.id   AF-A0A951VG01-F1
#
_cell.length_a   1.000
_cell.length_b   1.000
_cell.length_c   1.000
_cell.angle_alpha   90.00
_cell.angle_beta   90.00
_cell.angle_gamma   90.00
#
_symmetry.space_group_name_H-M   'P 1'
#
loop_
_entity.id
_entity.type
_entity.pdbx_description
1 polymer ?
#
loop_
_entity_poly.entity_id
_entity_poly.type
_entity_poly.pdbx_seq_one_letter_code
_entity_poly.pdbx_strand_id
1 'polypeptide(L)'
;MYEYQKNNIYFAQSAGMMESVSEQELKELGAKETKISYRGVYFYADKSTLYKINYLSRTITRVLAPLKNFYCKTSKDIMKTAMSVEWDSFFSVDQTFAITSTVNKSSINNSLYASQVLKDGIADSFRAKYGKRPNVDTVNPDIRFNLFIEKDKAVLSLDTSGESLHKRGYRLLAGEAPMQETLAAAIIRLSKWNGDNPLLDCMCGSGTILCEALMHYCRIPAQYLRKNFGFFYLPDYEEKIWLQIKSEINKNIRPLKDGIIIGSDKSQITINTARENLSRLPFGDKVKLGAYPFQHIKKFENGTIITNPPYGIRLGIKKEVEALYKEFGDFLKTKCTGTSSFIYVGDPELRKYIGLKTTRRTPLVNGKLEGVLLQIDSYSGSRKKKHQLKEEKL
;
A
#
# COMPACT_ATOMS: atom_id res chain seq x y z
N MET A 1 9.55 0.71 -30.69
CA MET A 1 9.19 -0.26 -29.65
C MET A 1 9.99 0.01 -28.39
N TYR A 2 9.30 0.21 -27.27
CA TYR A 2 9.87 0.53 -25.96
C TYR A 2 10.35 -0.73 -25.23
N GLU A 3 11.17 -0.57 -24.18
CA GLU A 3 11.76 -1.70 -23.46
C GLU A 3 10.69 -2.67 -22.92
N TYR A 4 9.63 -2.17 -22.27
CA TYR A 4 8.54 -3.00 -21.77
C TYR A 4 7.82 -3.78 -22.87
N GLN A 5 7.70 -3.25 -24.08
CA GLN A 5 7.04 -3.93 -25.21
C GLN A 5 7.89 -5.10 -25.75
N LYS A 6 9.22 -4.98 -25.64
CA LYS A 6 10.15 -6.02 -26.13
C LYS A 6 10.22 -7.21 -25.18
N ASN A 7 10.17 -6.96 -23.87
CA ASN A 7 10.48 -7.97 -22.86
C ASN A 7 9.32 -8.27 -21.90
N ASN A 8 8.25 -7.47 -21.89
CA ASN A 8 7.12 -7.56 -20.95
C ASN A 8 7.56 -7.53 -19.47
N ILE A 9 8.67 -6.85 -19.16
CA ILE A 9 9.21 -6.70 -17.81
C ILE A 9 8.79 -5.34 -17.25
N TYR A 10 8.26 -5.38 -16.03
CA TYR A 10 7.81 -4.22 -15.27
C TYR A 10 8.50 -4.19 -13.91
N PHE A 11 8.42 -3.04 -13.23
CA PHE A 11 8.91 -2.90 -11.86
C PHE A 11 7.80 -2.39 -10.94
N ALA A 12 7.44 -3.18 -9.93
CA ALA A 12 6.52 -2.75 -8.88
C ALA A 12 7.31 -2.14 -7.71
N GLN A 13 7.04 -0.88 -7.41
CA GLN A 13 7.56 -0.24 -6.22
C GLN A 13 6.78 -0.71 -4.99
N SER A 14 7.49 -1.02 -3.92
CA SER A 14 6.93 -1.38 -2.61
C SER A 14 7.44 -0.40 -1.57
N ALA A 15 6.65 -0.16 -0.51
CA ALA A 15 7.23 0.45 0.69
C ALA A 15 8.25 -0.52 1.32
N GLY A 16 9.20 0.03 2.06
CA GLY A 16 10.34 -0.72 2.59
C GLY A 16 9.90 -1.86 3.51
N MET A 17 10.67 -2.95 3.50
CA MET A 17 10.41 -4.18 4.27
C MET A 17 9.12 -4.93 3.87
N MET A 18 8.47 -4.53 2.77
CA MET A 18 7.28 -5.21 2.22
C MET A 18 7.53 -5.88 0.87
N GLU A 19 8.78 -5.91 0.39
CA GLU A 19 9.12 -6.46 -0.93
C GLU A 19 8.72 -7.94 -1.06
N SER A 20 8.95 -8.74 -0.01
CA SER A 20 8.55 -10.16 -0.02
C SER A 20 7.04 -10.34 -0.01
N VAL A 21 6.31 -9.50 0.73
CA VAL A 21 4.84 -9.53 0.77
C VAL A 21 4.27 -9.12 -0.60
N SER A 22 4.85 -8.09 -1.20
CA SER A 22 4.49 -7.60 -2.53
C SER A 22 4.81 -8.60 -3.63
N GLU A 23 5.94 -9.31 -3.56
CA GLU A 23 6.27 -10.36 -4.52
C GLU A 23 5.23 -11.49 -4.50
N GLN A 24 4.81 -11.92 -3.32
CA GLN A 24 3.77 -12.95 -3.18
C GLN A 24 2.44 -12.49 -3.77
N GLU A 25 2.02 -11.25 -3.50
CA GLU A 25 0.81 -10.67 -4.09
C GLU A 25 0.91 -10.62 -5.63
N LEU A 26 2.04 -10.19 -6.18
CA LEU A 26 2.25 -10.14 -7.63
C LEU A 26 2.11 -11.53 -8.27
N LYS A 27 2.71 -12.56 -7.66
CA LYS A 27 2.59 -13.96 -8.13
C LYS A 27 1.13 -14.42 -8.16
N GLU A 28 0.37 -14.14 -7.09
CA GLU A 28 -1.07 -14.48 -7.01
C GLU A 28 -1.91 -13.75 -8.05
N LEU A 29 -1.49 -12.53 -8.42
CA LEU A 29 -2.17 -11.74 -9.45
C LEU A 29 -1.81 -12.19 -10.87
N GLY A 30 -0.82 -13.06 -11.05
CA GLY A 30 -0.42 -13.66 -12.33
C GLY A 30 0.95 -13.24 -12.84
N ALA A 31 1.70 -12.45 -12.06
CA ALA A 31 3.06 -12.07 -12.42
C ALA A 31 3.98 -13.29 -12.46
N LYS A 32 4.85 -13.35 -13.46
CA LYS A 32 5.83 -14.43 -13.66
C LYS A 32 7.25 -13.90 -13.42
N GLU A 33 8.19 -14.82 -13.23
CA GLU A 33 9.63 -14.52 -13.16
C GLU A 33 9.98 -13.34 -12.23
N THR A 34 9.36 -13.33 -11.05
CA THR A 34 9.54 -12.22 -10.12
C THR A 34 10.95 -12.22 -9.53
N LYS A 35 11.50 -11.02 -9.33
CA LYS A 35 12.79 -10.82 -8.69
C LYS A 35 12.73 -9.62 -7.76
N ILE A 36 12.82 -9.87 -6.46
CA ILE A 36 12.97 -8.82 -5.44
C ILE A 36 14.23 -8.01 -5.73
N SER A 37 14.09 -6.69 -5.64
CA SER A 37 15.17 -5.72 -5.70
C SER A 37 14.97 -4.70 -4.58
N TYR A 38 15.86 -3.71 -4.49
CA TYR A 38 15.74 -2.66 -3.48
C TYR A 38 14.43 -1.88 -3.69
N ARG A 39 13.55 -1.86 -2.67
CA ARG A 39 12.25 -1.16 -2.66
C ARG A 39 11.27 -1.59 -3.76
N GLY A 40 11.38 -2.81 -4.26
CA GLY A 40 10.43 -3.29 -5.26
C GLY A 40 10.72 -4.67 -5.82
N VAL A 41 9.97 -5.02 -6.85
CA VAL A 41 9.99 -6.34 -7.47
C VAL A 41 9.94 -6.15 -8.99
N TYR A 42 10.93 -6.70 -9.70
CA TYR A 42 10.83 -6.88 -11.14
C TYR A 42 9.94 -8.07 -11.43
N PHE A 43 9.11 -7.99 -12.47
CA PHE A 43 8.25 -9.10 -12.86
C PHE A 43 7.88 -9.06 -14.34
N TYR A 44 7.55 -10.23 -14.87
CA TYR A 44 6.95 -10.39 -16.18
C TYR A 44 5.42 -10.38 -16.10
N ALA A 45 4.76 -9.67 -17.02
CA ALA A 45 3.31 -9.68 -17.15
C ALA A 45 2.88 -9.44 -18.60
N ASP A 46 1.83 -10.13 -19.06
CA ASP A 46 1.11 -9.69 -20.26
C ASP A 46 0.23 -8.46 -19.96
N LYS A 47 -0.36 -7.85 -20.98
CA LYS A 47 -1.21 -6.66 -20.83
C LYS A 47 -2.36 -6.90 -19.84
N SER A 48 -2.99 -8.07 -19.91
CA SER A 48 -4.10 -8.44 -19.01
C SER A 48 -3.64 -8.46 -17.55
N THR A 49 -2.51 -9.11 -17.30
CA THR A 49 -1.89 -9.20 -15.98
C THR A 49 -1.45 -7.83 -15.48
N LEU A 50 -0.91 -6.95 -16.33
CA LEU A 50 -0.53 -5.58 -15.96
C LEU A 50 -1.75 -4.76 -15.49
N TYR A 51 -2.86 -4.82 -16.22
CA TYR A 51 -4.09 -4.10 -15.84
C TYR A 51 -4.68 -4.68 -14.55
N LYS A 52 -4.70 -6.00 -14.44
CA LYS A 52 -5.14 -6.72 -13.24
C LYS A 52 -4.31 -6.32 -12.01
N ILE A 53 -2.98 -6.28 -12.13
CA ILE A 53 -2.08 -5.88 -11.03
C ILE A 53 -2.37 -4.44 -10.60
N ASN A 54 -2.48 -3.50 -11.54
CA ASN A 54 -2.79 -2.11 -11.21
C ASN A 54 -4.17 -1.98 -10.52
N TYR A 55 -5.15 -2.80 -10.88
CA TYR A 55 -6.49 -2.71 -10.29
C TYR A 55 -6.62 -3.38 -8.92
N LEU A 56 -5.95 -4.53 -8.73
CA LEU A 56 -6.13 -5.39 -7.56
C LEU A 56 -5.06 -5.22 -6.48
N SER A 57 -3.84 -4.82 -6.82
CA SER A 57 -2.74 -4.82 -5.85
C SER A 57 -3.02 -3.91 -4.66
N ARG A 58 -2.78 -4.46 -3.47
CA ARG A 58 -2.96 -3.79 -2.18
C ARG A 58 -1.64 -3.41 -1.55
N THR A 59 -0.54 -4.10 -1.82
CA THR A 59 0.72 -3.86 -1.07
C THR A 59 1.74 -3.03 -1.84
N ILE A 60 1.65 -2.95 -3.17
CA ILE A 60 2.56 -2.13 -3.98
C ILE A 60 2.09 -0.67 -4.05
N THR A 61 3.03 0.25 -4.29
CA THR A 61 2.75 1.70 -4.35
C THR A 61 2.64 2.21 -5.77
N ARG A 62 3.37 1.65 -6.73
CA ARG A 62 3.38 2.02 -8.16
C ARG A 62 3.85 0.85 -9.02
N VAL A 63 3.44 0.83 -10.29
CA VAL A 63 3.94 -0.12 -11.31
C VAL A 63 4.54 0.66 -12.46
N LEU A 64 5.80 0.41 -12.78
CA LEU A 64 6.57 1.13 -13.80
C LEU A 64 6.77 0.26 -15.05
N ALA A 65 6.51 0.85 -16.22
CA ALA A 65 6.80 0.28 -17.53
C ALA A 65 8.09 0.94 -18.09
N PRO A 66 9.23 0.22 -18.16
CA PRO A 66 10.47 0.76 -18.70
C PRO A 66 10.33 1.18 -20.16
N LEU A 67 10.68 2.42 -20.49
CA LEU A 67 10.67 2.96 -21.84
C LEU A 67 12.04 2.82 -22.51
N LYS A 68 13.10 3.22 -21.79
CA LYS A 68 14.49 3.23 -22.26
C LYS A 68 15.45 2.92 -21.11
N ASN A 69 16.41 2.04 -21.38
CA ASN A 69 17.60 1.81 -20.58
C ASN A 69 18.78 2.54 -21.25
N PHE A 70 19.56 3.30 -20.48
CA PHE A 70 20.70 4.04 -21.03
C PHE A 70 21.77 4.30 -19.99
N TYR A 71 22.98 4.58 -20.46
CA TYR A 71 24.08 5.01 -19.61
C TYR A 71 24.02 6.53 -19.44
N CYS A 72 24.21 7.01 -18.22
CA CYS A 72 23.94 8.39 -17.82
C CYS A 72 25.05 8.92 -16.91
N LYS A 73 26.12 9.44 -17.53
CA LYS A 73 27.21 10.14 -16.81
C LYS A 73 26.90 11.62 -16.63
N THR A 74 26.20 12.22 -17.60
CA THR A 74 25.99 13.66 -17.68
C THR A 74 24.54 14.01 -18.00
N SER A 75 24.13 15.25 -17.72
CA SER A 75 22.81 15.75 -18.09
C SER A 75 22.56 15.73 -19.60
N LYS A 76 23.61 15.80 -20.43
CA LYS A 76 23.51 15.65 -21.89
C LYS A 76 22.95 14.28 -22.28
N ASP A 77 23.25 13.23 -21.52
CA ASP A 77 22.75 11.86 -21.78
C ASP A 77 21.24 11.78 -21.53
N ILE A 78 20.75 12.44 -20.47
CA ILE A 78 19.32 12.57 -20.17
C ILE A 78 18.63 13.34 -21.29
N MET A 79 19.15 14.51 -21.65
CA MET A 79 18.58 15.37 -22.70
C MET A 79 18.51 14.63 -24.04
N LYS A 80 19.60 13.98 -24.47
CA LYS A 80 19.64 13.18 -25.69
C LYS A 80 18.61 12.06 -25.67
N THR A 81 18.48 11.36 -24.53
CA THR A 81 17.48 10.29 -24.38
C THR A 81 16.07 10.85 -24.48
N ALA A 82 15.78 11.97 -23.80
CA ALA A 82 14.47 12.61 -23.87
C ALA A 82 14.10 13.01 -25.30
N MET A 83 15.01 13.63 -26.05
CA MET A 83 14.77 14.02 -27.44
C MET A 83 14.55 12.83 -28.38
N SER A 84 14.97 11.61 -28.00
CA SER A 84 14.84 10.39 -28.82
C SER A 84 13.53 9.63 -28.62
N VAL A 85 12.70 10.02 -27.65
CA VAL A 85 11.43 9.36 -27.35
C VAL A 85 10.30 10.07 -28.09
N GLU A 86 9.46 9.31 -28.80
CA GLU A 86 8.22 9.80 -29.43
C GLU A 86 7.14 10.03 -28.37
N TRP A 87 7.20 11.17 -27.67
CA TRP A 87 6.32 11.48 -26.53
C TRP A 87 4.84 11.62 -26.90
N ASP A 88 4.57 12.03 -28.13
CA ASP A 88 3.22 12.18 -28.69
C ASP A 88 2.50 10.84 -28.92
N SER A 89 3.21 9.72 -28.81
CA SER A 89 2.58 8.40 -28.71
C SER A 89 1.96 8.12 -27.33
N PHE A 90 2.29 8.92 -26.30
CA PHE A 90 1.80 8.76 -24.94
C PHE A 90 0.81 9.85 -24.54
N PHE A 91 1.08 11.12 -24.88
CA PHE A 91 0.23 12.25 -24.48
C PHE A 91 0.36 13.43 -25.46
N SER A 92 -0.66 14.29 -25.47
CA SER A 92 -0.72 15.49 -26.32
C SER A 92 -0.11 16.72 -25.63
N VAL A 93 0.15 17.77 -26.40
CA VAL A 93 0.73 19.03 -25.88
C VAL A 93 -0.17 19.76 -24.88
N ASP A 94 -1.49 19.51 -24.93
CA ASP A 94 -2.47 20.13 -24.04
C ASP A 94 -2.57 19.41 -22.69
N GLN A 95 -1.91 18.25 -22.56
CA GLN A 95 -1.86 17.48 -21.32
C GLN A 95 -0.63 17.82 -20.49
N THR A 96 -0.74 17.56 -19.20
CA THR A 96 0.28 17.85 -18.20
C THR A 96 1.06 16.60 -17.81
N PHE A 97 2.34 16.77 -17.47
CA PHE A 97 3.16 15.66 -17.01
C PHE A 97 3.94 15.99 -15.74
N ALA A 98 4.37 14.96 -15.01
CA ALA A 98 5.34 15.09 -13.94
C ALA A 98 6.44 14.04 -14.02
N ILE A 99 7.59 14.38 -13.45
CA ILE A 99 8.73 13.48 -13.34
C ILE A 99 9.07 13.28 -11.87
N THR A 100 9.29 12.03 -11.48
CA THR A 100 9.95 11.70 -10.22
C THR A 100 11.26 10.99 -10.51
N SER A 101 12.37 11.56 -10.05
CA SER A 101 13.69 10.93 -10.20
C SER A 101 14.22 10.38 -8.89
N THR A 102 14.99 9.30 -8.97
CA THR A 102 15.79 8.76 -7.88
C THR A 102 17.19 8.52 -8.40
N VAL A 103 18.18 8.99 -7.65
CA VAL A 103 19.59 8.95 -8.06
C VAL A 103 20.41 8.37 -6.93
N ASN A 104 21.23 7.37 -7.22
CA ASN A 104 22.05 6.68 -6.24
C ASN A 104 23.44 6.36 -6.83
N LYS A 105 24.51 6.61 -6.06
CA LYS A 105 25.90 6.22 -6.41
C LYS A 105 26.27 6.49 -7.89
N SER A 106 25.95 7.67 -8.39
CA SER A 106 26.13 8.05 -9.81
C SER A 106 26.80 9.42 -9.92
N SER A 107 27.32 9.72 -11.11
CA SER A 107 27.99 10.97 -11.46
C SER A 107 27.04 12.17 -11.34
N ILE A 108 25.81 12.02 -11.84
CA ILE A 108 24.69 12.89 -11.43
C ILE A 108 24.31 12.48 -10.01
N ASN A 109 24.26 13.43 -9.08
CA ASN A 109 23.97 13.17 -7.66
C ASN A 109 22.73 13.93 -7.14
N ASN A 110 22.09 14.76 -7.97
CA ASN A 110 20.91 15.54 -7.62
C ASN A 110 19.69 15.08 -8.44
N SER A 111 18.72 14.47 -7.76
CA SER A 111 17.50 13.95 -8.39
C SER A 111 16.56 15.05 -8.90
N LEU A 112 16.51 16.22 -8.25
CA LEU A 112 15.73 17.36 -8.72
C LEU A 112 16.31 17.90 -10.03
N TYR A 113 17.64 18.03 -10.09
CA TYR A 113 18.33 18.43 -11.31
C TYR A 113 18.10 17.43 -12.45
N ALA A 114 18.22 16.13 -12.21
CA ALA A 114 17.91 15.10 -13.21
C ALA A 114 16.46 15.20 -13.71
N SER A 115 15.50 15.47 -12.81
CA SER A 115 14.08 15.65 -13.15
C SER A 115 13.87 16.88 -14.03
N GLN A 116 14.56 17.99 -13.72
CA GLN A 116 14.47 19.22 -14.50
C GLN A 116 15.05 19.04 -15.91
N VAL A 117 16.20 18.39 -16.04
CA VAL A 117 16.81 18.12 -17.35
C VAL A 117 15.90 17.23 -18.21
N LEU A 118 15.31 16.18 -17.63
CA LEU A 118 14.36 15.34 -18.34
C LEU A 118 13.11 16.13 -18.73
N LYS A 119 12.56 16.95 -17.83
CA LYS A 119 11.41 17.83 -18.11
C LYS A 119 11.68 18.71 -19.33
N ASP A 120 12.83 19.40 -19.32
CA ASP A 120 13.17 20.32 -20.40
C ASP A 120 13.34 19.57 -21.72
N GLY A 121 13.95 18.38 -21.71
CA GLY A 121 14.06 17.55 -22.91
C GLY A 121 12.72 17.05 -23.46
N ILE A 122 11.77 16.69 -22.59
CA ILE A 122 10.40 16.35 -23.02
C ILE A 122 9.74 17.57 -23.67
N ALA A 123 9.75 18.70 -22.97
CA ALA A 123 9.09 19.91 -23.44
C ALA A 123 9.71 20.45 -24.74
N ASP A 124 11.03 20.34 -24.89
CA ASP A 124 11.75 20.79 -26.07
C ASP A 124 11.54 19.85 -27.27
N SER A 125 11.32 18.56 -27.04
CA SER A 125 10.89 17.61 -28.08
C SER A 125 9.53 18.01 -28.68
N PHE A 126 8.55 18.34 -27.83
CA PHE A 126 7.27 18.88 -28.31
C PHE A 126 7.42 20.22 -29.02
N ARG A 127 8.25 21.14 -28.49
CA ARG A 127 8.48 22.44 -29.13
C ARG A 127 9.07 22.27 -30.53
N ALA A 128 10.02 21.36 -30.70
CA ALA A 128 10.64 21.10 -31.99
C ALA A 128 9.64 20.52 -33.01
N LYS A 129 8.71 19.67 -32.58
CA LYS A 129 7.73 18.99 -33.46
C LYS A 129 6.48 19.83 -33.73
N TYR A 130 6.01 20.59 -32.74
CA TYR A 130 4.68 21.24 -32.74
C TYR A 130 4.71 22.75 -32.46
N GLY A 131 5.88 23.34 -32.20
CA GLY A 131 6.01 24.76 -31.84
C GLY A 131 5.46 25.14 -30.46
N LYS A 132 4.97 24.17 -29.67
CA LYS A 132 4.36 24.36 -28.34
C LYS A 132 5.00 23.44 -27.31
N ARG A 133 4.92 23.82 -26.02
CA ARG A 133 5.43 23.02 -24.89
C ARG A 133 4.26 22.52 -24.03
N PRO A 134 4.26 21.25 -23.60
CA PRO A 134 3.34 20.79 -22.57
C PRO A 134 3.68 21.40 -21.20
N ASN A 135 2.66 21.50 -20.35
CA ASN A 135 2.81 22.03 -19.00
C ASN A 135 3.17 20.93 -17.99
N VAL A 136 3.75 21.34 -16.85
CA VAL A 136 4.04 20.45 -15.73
C VAL A 136 3.08 20.74 -14.59
N ASP A 137 2.36 19.72 -14.14
CA ASP A 137 1.62 19.74 -12.88
C ASP A 137 2.25 18.70 -11.95
N THR A 138 2.83 19.12 -10.83
CA THR A 138 3.46 18.20 -9.88
C THR A 138 2.45 17.52 -8.95
N VAL A 139 1.25 18.11 -8.81
CA VAL A 139 0.20 17.66 -7.91
C VAL A 139 -0.68 16.63 -8.62
N ASN A 140 -1.34 17.04 -9.71
CA ASN A 140 -2.33 16.24 -10.45
C ASN A 140 -2.04 16.17 -11.96
N PRO A 141 -0.85 15.70 -12.39
CA PRO A 141 -0.54 15.52 -13.80
C PRO A 141 -1.41 14.45 -14.45
N ASP A 142 -1.66 14.61 -15.75
CA ASP A 142 -2.28 13.58 -16.58
C ASP A 142 -1.39 12.33 -16.68
N ILE A 143 -0.08 12.53 -16.88
CA ILE A 143 0.90 11.45 -17.04
C ILE A 143 2.11 11.61 -16.11
N ARG A 144 2.64 10.49 -15.62
CA ARG A 144 3.81 10.48 -14.73
C ARG A 144 4.93 9.62 -15.31
N PHE A 145 6.13 10.17 -15.27
CA PHE A 145 7.36 9.48 -15.64
C PHE A 145 8.26 9.28 -14.42
N ASN A 146 9.00 8.18 -14.43
CA ASN A 146 10.03 7.88 -13.44
C ASN A 146 11.40 7.79 -14.10
N LEU A 147 12.40 8.44 -13.50
CA LEU A 147 13.80 8.33 -13.89
C LEU A 147 14.61 7.79 -12.73
N PHE A 148 15.02 6.53 -12.82
CA PHE A 148 15.91 5.90 -11.84
C PHE A 148 17.33 5.87 -12.38
N ILE A 149 18.30 6.38 -11.64
CA ILE A 149 19.73 6.37 -12.01
C ILE A 149 20.53 5.73 -10.88
N GLU A 150 21.20 4.61 -11.16
CA GLU A 150 22.11 3.96 -10.23
C GLU A 150 23.40 3.51 -10.91
N LYS A 151 24.56 3.84 -10.33
CA LYS A 151 25.88 3.51 -10.90
C LYS A 151 25.98 3.91 -12.37
N ASP A 152 25.52 5.13 -12.67
CA ASP A 152 25.42 5.72 -14.01
C ASP A 152 24.54 4.91 -15.00
N LYS A 153 23.74 3.95 -14.55
CA LYS A 153 22.74 3.26 -15.37
C LYS A 153 21.37 3.84 -15.08
N ALA A 154 20.72 4.35 -16.12
CA ALA A 154 19.43 5.00 -16.03
C ALA A 154 18.33 4.16 -16.67
N VAL A 155 17.17 4.16 -16.01
CA VAL A 155 15.91 3.60 -16.52
C VAL A 155 14.87 4.71 -16.51
N LEU A 156 14.42 5.10 -17.70
CA LEU A 156 13.28 5.99 -17.91
C LEU A 156 12.03 5.12 -18.08
N SER A 157 11.00 5.35 -17.26
CA SER A 157 9.78 4.56 -17.23
C SER A 157 8.53 5.43 -17.25
N LEU A 158 7.43 4.89 -17.79
CA LEU A 158 6.08 5.41 -17.56
C LEU A 158 5.51 4.76 -16.30
N ASP A 159 4.85 5.54 -15.46
CA ASP A 159 4.12 5.04 -14.31
C ASP A 159 2.73 4.58 -14.73
N THR A 160 2.51 3.26 -14.76
CA THR A 160 1.24 2.66 -15.21
C THR A 160 0.12 2.78 -14.18
N SER A 161 0.44 3.14 -12.94
CA SER A 161 -0.55 3.34 -11.88
C SER A 161 -1.16 4.74 -11.90
N GLY A 162 -0.42 5.74 -12.37
CA GLY A 162 -0.82 7.15 -12.33
C GLY A 162 -0.64 7.73 -10.92
N GLU A 163 -1.70 7.92 -10.16
CA GLU A 163 -1.54 8.19 -8.72
C GLU A 163 -1.01 6.97 -7.97
N SER A 164 -0.27 7.19 -6.88
CA SER A 164 0.24 6.07 -6.09
C SER A 164 -0.91 5.20 -5.60
N LEU A 165 -0.75 3.88 -5.71
CA LEU A 165 -1.80 2.91 -5.46
C LEU A 165 -2.34 3.01 -4.03
N HIS A 166 -1.55 3.37 -3.01
CA HIS A 166 -2.05 3.55 -1.64
C HIS A 166 -3.26 4.49 -1.55
N LYS A 167 -3.36 5.50 -2.44
CA LYS A 167 -4.54 6.33 -2.55
C LYS A 167 -5.67 5.58 -3.25
N ARG A 168 -6.49 4.88 -2.46
CA ARG A 168 -7.64 4.10 -2.96
C ARG A 168 -8.84 4.97 -3.36
N GLY A 169 -8.88 6.21 -2.87
CA GLY A 169 -9.94 7.19 -3.14
C GLY A 169 -11.02 7.28 -2.06
N TYR A 170 -11.04 6.37 -1.07
CA TYR A 170 -12.08 6.42 -0.02
C TYR A 170 -11.82 7.49 1.05
N ARG A 171 -10.59 7.99 1.22
CA ARG A 171 -10.23 8.96 2.27
C ARG A 171 -10.44 10.41 1.79
N LEU A 172 -11.29 11.20 2.48
CA LEU A 172 -11.46 12.65 2.21
C LEU A 172 -10.42 13.53 2.88
N LEU A 173 -10.21 13.28 4.17
CA LEU A 173 -9.44 14.16 5.04
C LEU A 173 -8.12 13.47 5.37
N ALA A 174 -7.02 14.12 5.01
CA ALA A 174 -5.71 13.76 5.53
C ALA A 174 -5.67 14.26 6.99
N GLY A 175 -6.07 13.41 7.93
CA GLY A 175 -5.81 13.65 9.36
C GLY A 175 -4.30 13.67 9.64
N GLU A 176 -3.92 13.95 10.89
CA GLU A 176 -2.52 13.89 11.30
C GLU A 176 -2.01 12.44 11.32
N ALA A 177 -1.03 12.14 10.46
CA ALA A 177 -0.25 10.89 10.42
C ALA A 177 -1.04 9.55 10.38
N PRO A 178 -2.05 9.38 9.49
CA PRO A 178 -2.76 8.12 9.35
C PRO A 178 -1.86 7.02 8.77
N MET A 179 -2.11 5.77 9.20
CA MET A 179 -1.54 4.57 8.57
C MET A 179 -1.80 4.58 7.06
N GLN A 180 -0.78 4.26 6.26
CA GLN A 180 -0.95 4.05 4.83
C GLN A 180 -1.79 2.80 4.54
N GLU A 181 -2.62 2.89 3.52
CA GLU A 181 -3.52 1.83 3.05
C GLU A 181 -2.76 0.57 2.64
N THR A 182 -1.58 0.71 2.03
CA THR A 182 -0.70 -0.42 1.68
C THR A 182 -0.18 -1.16 2.90
N LEU A 183 0.15 -0.43 3.98
CA LEU A 183 0.58 -1.03 5.24
C LEU A 183 -0.59 -1.75 5.93
N ALA A 184 -1.76 -1.13 5.99
CA ALA A 184 -2.96 -1.77 6.54
C ALA A 184 -3.27 -3.08 5.79
N ALA A 185 -3.26 -3.07 4.45
CA ALA A 185 -3.45 -4.27 3.65
C ALA A 185 -2.38 -5.34 3.88
N ALA A 186 -1.11 -4.94 4.02
CA ALA A 186 -0.03 -5.87 4.34
C ALA A 186 -0.24 -6.53 5.71
N ILE A 187 -0.75 -5.79 6.71
CA ILE A 187 -1.07 -6.35 8.02
C ILE A 187 -2.22 -7.35 7.93
N ILE A 188 -3.30 -7.04 7.18
CA ILE A 188 -4.40 -8.01 6.93
C ILE A 188 -3.87 -9.29 6.27
N ARG A 189 -2.96 -9.14 5.30
CA ARG A 189 -2.35 -10.30 4.62
C ARG A 189 -1.46 -11.12 5.55
N LEU A 190 -0.61 -10.45 6.34
CA LEU A 190 0.31 -11.10 7.29
C LEU A 190 -0.44 -11.77 8.45
N SER A 191 -1.62 -11.27 8.83
CA SER A 191 -2.47 -11.90 9.83
C SER A 191 -3.14 -13.18 9.33
N LYS A 192 -3.17 -13.38 8.01
CA LYS A 192 -3.88 -14.47 7.32
C LYS A 192 -5.38 -14.47 7.59
N TRP A 193 -5.93 -13.34 8.02
CA TRP A 193 -7.37 -13.23 8.26
C TRP A 193 -8.13 -13.24 6.94
N ASN A 194 -9.04 -14.20 6.77
CA ASN A 194 -9.87 -14.36 5.58
C ASN A 194 -11.38 -14.30 5.89
N GLY A 195 -11.74 -13.89 7.12
CA GLY A 195 -13.12 -13.81 7.59
C GLY A 195 -13.70 -15.11 8.13
N ASP A 196 -12.83 -16.03 8.56
CA ASP A 196 -13.22 -17.27 9.26
C ASP A 196 -13.69 -16.98 10.70
N ASN A 197 -13.28 -15.84 11.25
CA ASN A 197 -13.67 -15.33 12.57
C ASN A 197 -13.82 -13.80 12.54
N PRO A 198 -14.51 -13.20 13.52
CA PRO A 198 -14.65 -11.74 13.61
C PRO A 198 -13.30 -11.04 13.72
N LEU A 199 -13.16 -9.90 13.05
CA LEU A 199 -12.04 -8.99 13.17
C LEU A 199 -12.44 -7.76 14.00
N LEU A 200 -11.61 -7.41 14.97
CA LEU A 200 -11.76 -6.20 15.79
C LEU A 200 -10.56 -5.26 15.62
N ASP A 201 -10.84 -4.01 15.26
CA ASP A 201 -9.92 -2.89 15.45
C ASP A 201 -10.46 -1.99 16.57
N CYS A 202 -9.89 -2.12 17.77
CA CYS A 202 -10.38 -1.46 18.98
C CYS A 202 -9.86 -0.02 19.19
N MET A 203 -9.03 0.47 18.27
CA MET A 203 -8.51 1.85 18.19
C MET A 203 -8.48 2.26 16.72
N CYS A 204 -9.64 2.18 16.06
CA CYS A 204 -9.70 2.12 14.59
C CYS A 204 -9.35 3.41 13.88
N GLY A 205 -9.26 4.55 14.59
CA GLY A 205 -8.97 5.82 13.96
C GLY A 205 -9.99 6.11 12.85
N SER A 206 -9.50 6.65 11.74
CA SER A 206 -10.30 6.91 10.53
C SER A 206 -10.73 5.64 9.76
N GLY A 207 -10.58 4.44 10.34
CA GLY A 207 -11.09 3.18 9.80
C GLY A 207 -10.25 2.58 8.69
N THR A 208 -8.95 2.88 8.61
CA THR A 208 -8.09 2.42 7.50
C THR A 208 -7.94 0.90 7.47
N ILE A 209 -7.68 0.27 8.62
CA ILE A 209 -7.63 -1.20 8.75
C ILE A 209 -8.99 -1.80 8.42
N LEU A 210 -10.09 -1.16 8.86
CA LEU A 210 -11.46 -1.61 8.57
C LEU A 210 -11.78 -1.55 7.07
N CYS A 211 -11.38 -0.50 6.36
CA CYS A 211 -11.57 -0.37 4.92
C CYS A 211 -10.79 -1.45 4.15
N GLU A 212 -9.53 -1.70 4.51
CA GLU A 212 -8.72 -2.74 3.87
C GLU A 212 -9.24 -4.15 4.20
N ALA A 213 -9.68 -4.40 5.44
CA ALA A 213 -10.33 -5.65 5.83
C ALA A 213 -11.65 -5.86 5.07
N LEU A 214 -12.47 -4.80 4.91
CA LEU A 214 -13.70 -4.84 4.14
C LEU A 214 -13.42 -5.20 2.68
N MET A 215 -12.47 -4.51 2.05
CA MET A 215 -12.13 -4.78 0.66
C MET A 215 -11.54 -6.17 0.46
N HIS A 216 -10.70 -6.63 1.38
CA HIS A 216 -10.16 -8.00 1.39
C HIS A 216 -11.28 -9.03 1.52
N TYR A 217 -12.13 -8.91 2.54
CA TYR A 217 -13.22 -9.84 2.79
C TYR A 217 -14.23 -9.87 1.64
N CYS A 218 -14.72 -8.71 1.21
CA CYS A 218 -15.74 -8.59 0.17
C CYS A 218 -15.20 -8.75 -1.25
N ARG A 219 -13.88 -8.99 -1.41
CA ARG A 219 -13.20 -9.08 -2.72
C ARG A 219 -13.38 -7.81 -3.58
N ILE A 220 -13.49 -6.66 -2.93
CA ILE A 220 -13.55 -5.36 -3.61
C ILE A 220 -12.14 -5.01 -4.08
N PRO A 221 -11.93 -4.69 -5.36
CA PRO A 221 -10.62 -4.26 -5.87
C PRO A 221 -10.05 -3.09 -5.08
N ALA A 222 -8.74 -3.10 -4.82
CA ALA A 222 -8.09 -2.01 -4.07
C ALA A 222 -8.31 -0.65 -4.74
N GLN A 223 -8.35 -0.62 -6.06
CA GLN A 223 -8.56 0.58 -6.87
C GLN A 223 -10.01 0.71 -7.37
N TYR A 224 -10.99 0.13 -6.67
CA TYR A 224 -12.39 0.12 -7.11
C TYR A 224 -12.95 1.52 -7.44
N LEU A 225 -12.57 2.54 -6.66
CA LEU A 225 -13.01 3.93 -6.83
C LEU A 225 -12.17 4.73 -7.85
N ARG A 226 -11.08 4.14 -8.36
CA ARG A 226 -10.17 4.81 -9.29
C ARG A 226 -10.76 4.84 -10.69
N LYS A 227 -10.77 6.04 -11.29
CA LYS A 227 -11.26 6.27 -12.65
C LYS A 227 -10.18 6.15 -13.70
N ASN A 228 -8.97 6.65 -13.40
CA ASN A 228 -7.87 6.74 -14.34
C ASN A 228 -6.64 5.98 -13.86
N PHE A 229 -5.94 5.35 -14.81
CA PHE A 229 -4.67 4.70 -14.58
C PHE A 229 -3.63 5.22 -15.57
N GLY A 230 -2.36 5.15 -15.21
CA GLY A 230 -1.27 5.53 -16.10
C GLY A 230 -1.14 4.61 -17.31
N PHE A 231 -1.56 3.34 -17.22
CA PHE A 231 -1.52 2.42 -18.35
C PHE A 231 -2.45 2.81 -19.51
N PHE A 232 -3.42 3.73 -19.30
CA PHE A 232 -4.24 4.28 -20.38
C PHE A 232 -3.41 5.08 -21.39
N TYR A 233 -2.25 5.56 -20.98
CA TYR A 233 -1.32 6.34 -21.81
C TYR A 233 -0.25 5.48 -22.48
N LEU A 234 -0.27 4.15 -22.32
CA LEU A 234 0.64 3.27 -23.03
C LEU A 234 0.23 3.20 -24.52
N PRO A 235 1.17 3.30 -25.48
CA PRO A 235 0.85 3.26 -26.91
C PRO A 235 0.17 1.97 -27.37
N ASP A 236 0.31 0.88 -26.61
CA ASP A 236 -0.30 -0.42 -26.85
C ASP A 236 -1.45 -0.74 -25.89
N TYR A 237 -2.03 0.29 -25.26
CA TYR A 237 -3.23 0.17 -24.43
C TYR A 237 -4.42 -0.38 -25.23
N GLU A 238 -5.13 -1.34 -24.64
CA GLU A 238 -6.31 -1.95 -25.24
C GLU A 238 -7.50 -1.85 -24.28
N GLU A 239 -8.40 -0.91 -24.57
CA GLU A 239 -9.58 -0.63 -23.73
C GLU A 239 -10.48 -1.86 -23.56
N LYS A 240 -10.68 -2.64 -24.64
CA LYS A 240 -11.51 -3.85 -24.58
C LYS A 240 -11.00 -4.86 -23.54
N ILE A 241 -9.68 -5.07 -23.47
CA ILE A 241 -9.06 -5.97 -22.49
C ILE A 241 -9.28 -5.42 -21.07
N TRP A 242 -9.07 -4.12 -20.87
CA TRP A 242 -9.28 -3.49 -19.57
C TRP A 242 -10.74 -3.60 -19.09
N LEU A 243 -11.70 -3.26 -19.93
CA LEU A 243 -13.12 -3.32 -19.58
C LEU A 243 -13.57 -4.75 -19.25
N GLN A 244 -13.05 -5.74 -19.98
CA GLN A 244 -13.29 -7.16 -19.69
C GLN A 244 -12.77 -7.55 -18.31
N ILE A 245 -11.49 -7.25 -18.02
CA ILE A 245 -10.86 -7.56 -16.72
C ILE A 245 -11.61 -6.89 -15.57
N LYS A 246 -11.93 -5.61 -15.71
CA LYS A 246 -12.67 -4.85 -14.70
C LYS A 246 -14.04 -5.49 -14.43
N SER A 247 -14.76 -5.88 -15.49
CA SER A 247 -16.07 -6.54 -15.37
C SER A 247 -15.97 -7.90 -14.69
N GLU A 248 -15.05 -8.76 -15.14
CA GLU A 248 -14.84 -10.11 -14.58
C GLU A 248 -14.44 -10.07 -13.10
N ILE A 249 -13.54 -9.16 -12.73
CA ILE A 249 -13.12 -8.99 -11.35
C ILE A 249 -14.28 -8.50 -10.48
N ASN A 250 -15.04 -7.50 -10.94
CA ASN A 250 -16.13 -6.92 -10.16
C ASN A 250 -17.29 -7.90 -9.92
N LYS A 251 -17.49 -8.90 -10.79
CA LYS A 251 -18.45 -9.98 -10.56
C LYS A 251 -18.13 -10.83 -9.32
N ASN A 252 -16.87 -10.83 -8.86
CA ASN A 252 -16.46 -11.59 -7.68
C ASN A 252 -16.69 -10.86 -6.35
N ILE A 253 -17.16 -9.61 -6.38
CA ILE A 253 -17.51 -8.85 -5.18
C ILE A 253 -18.63 -9.58 -4.43
N ARG A 254 -18.44 -9.81 -3.13
CA ARG A 254 -19.40 -10.52 -2.27
C ARG A 254 -19.86 -9.65 -1.10
N PRO A 255 -21.08 -9.86 -0.57
CA PRO A 255 -21.59 -9.10 0.58
C PRO A 255 -20.79 -9.31 1.87
N LEU A 256 -20.77 -8.28 2.72
CA LEU A 256 -20.24 -8.39 4.09
C LEU A 256 -21.21 -9.18 4.99
N LYS A 257 -20.70 -10.17 5.72
CA LYS A 257 -21.44 -10.87 6.78
C LYS A 257 -21.55 -9.98 8.02
N ASP A 258 -22.73 -9.94 8.64
CA ASP A 258 -22.95 -9.13 9.84
C ASP A 258 -21.99 -9.51 10.97
N GLY A 259 -21.43 -8.52 11.65
CA GLY A 259 -20.51 -8.70 12.78
C GLY A 259 -19.13 -9.25 12.44
N ILE A 260 -18.79 -9.46 11.17
CA ILE A 260 -17.47 -10.02 10.80
C ILE A 260 -16.33 -9.00 10.90
N ILE A 261 -16.63 -7.71 10.75
CA ILE A 261 -15.68 -6.60 10.92
C ILE A 261 -16.29 -5.61 11.91
N ILE A 262 -15.53 -5.34 12.98
CA ILE A 262 -15.92 -4.48 14.10
C ILE A 262 -14.82 -3.46 14.35
N GLY A 263 -15.20 -2.21 14.54
CA GLY A 263 -14.31 -1.10 14.87
C GLY A 263 -14.80 -0.31 16.07
N SER A 264 -13.88 0.13 16.91
CA SER A 264 -14.19 1.15 17.93
C SER A 264 -13.06 2.15 18.09
N ASP A 265 -13.41 3.36 18.51
CA ASP A 265 -12.46 4.40 18.88
C ASP A 265 -13.08 5.28 19.97
N LYS A 266 -12.24 5.86 20.85
CA LYS A 266 -12.71 6.74 21.92
C LYS A 266 -13.34 8.04 21.42
N SER A 267 -13.01 8.46 20.20
CA SER A 267 -13.43 9.73 19.62
C SER A 267 -14.63 9.54 18.66
N GLN A 268 -15.77 10.16 18.99
CA GLN A 268 -16.93 10.18 18.11
C GLN A 268 -16.64 10.85 16.76
N ILE A 269 -15.81 11.89 16.75
CA ILE A 269 -15.37 12.58 15.51
C ILE A 269 -14.64 11.59 14.60
N THR A 270 -13.73 10.82 15.18
CA THR A 270 -12.94 9.82 14.47
C THR A 270 -13.81 8.69 13.91
N ILE A 271 -14.80 8.22 14.67
CA ILE A 271 -15.80 7.24 14.21
C ILE A 271 -16.66 7.78 13.07
N ASN A 272 -17.03 9.07 13.08
CA ASN A 272 -17.76 9.68 11.98
C ASN A 272 -16.91 9.68 10.70
N THR A 273 -15.63 10.06 10.80
CA THR A 273 -14.68 9.96 9.67
C THR A 273 -14.53 8.52 9.17
N ALA A 274 -14.46 7.53 10.06
CA ALA A 274 -14.40 6.12 9.67
C ALA A 274 -15.67 5.70 8.91
N ARG A 275 -16.85 6.12 9.38
CA ARG A 275 -18.13 5.85 8.71
C ARG A 275 -18.20 6.49 7.32
N GLU A 276 -17.74 7.72 7.17
CA GLU A 276 -17.69 8.42 5.86
C GLU A 276 -16.72 7.76 4.87
N ASN A 277 -15.56 7.29 5.35
CA ASN A 277 -14.61 6.56 4.51
C ASN A 277 -15.21 5.21 4.08
N LEU A 278 -15.84 4.48 5.00
CA LEU A 278 -16.46 3.19 4.73
C LEU A 278 -17.66 3.31 3.77
N SER A 279 -18.50 4.34 3.90
CA SER A 279 -19.72 4.49 3.09
C SER A 279 -19.47 4.62 1.58
N ARG A 280 -18.22 4.87 1.18
CA ARG A 280 -17.78 4.94 -0.22
C ARG A 280 -17.50 3.58 -0.82
N LEU A 281 -17.27 2.58 0.01
CA LEU A 281 -17.00 1.21 -0.40
C LEU A 281 -18.30 0.40 -0.37
N PRO A 282 -18.49 -0.55 -1.30
CA PRO A 282 -19.59 -1.49 -1.22
C PRO A 282 -19.68 -2.15 0.16
N PHE A 283 -20.89 -2.15 0.75
CA PHE A 283 -21.20 -2.74 2.06
C PHE A 283 -20.51 -2.10 3.27
N GLY A 284 -19.89 -0.91 3.13
CA GLY A 284 -19.19 -0.28 4.24
C GLY A 284 -20.12 0.17 5.38
N ASP A 285 -21.39 0.43 5.09
CA ASP A 285 -22.45 0.66 6.07
C ASP A 285 -22.71 -0.52 7.01
N LYS A 286 -22.32 -1.74 6.60
CA LYS A 286 -22.48 -2.97 7.40
C LYS A 286 -21.34 -3.20 8.40
N VAL A 287 -20.25 -2.44 8.34
CA VAL A 287 -19.17 -2.53 9.33
C VAL A 287 -19.69 -1.99 10.67
N LYS A 288 -19.56 -2.77 11.75
CA LYS A 288 -20.03 -2.35 13.07
C LYS A 288 -19.04 -1.35 13.66
N LEU A 289 -19.50 -0.14 13.94
CA LEU A 289 -18.68 0.93 14.54
C LEU A 289 -19.23 1.34 15.91
N GLY A 290 -18.34 1.53 16.88
CA GLY A 290 -18.67 2.01 18.23
C GLY A 290 -17.78 3.18 18.68
N ALA A 291 -18.39 4.21 19.27
CA ALA A 291 -17.67 5.35 19.84
C ALA A 291 -17.43 5.16 21.33
N TYR A 292 -16.51 4.26 21.65
CA TYR A 292 -16.08 3.99 23.01
C TYR A 292 -14.63 3.47 23.02
N PRO A 293 -13.89 3.72 24.11
CA PRO A 293 -12.52 3.22 24.25
C PRO A 293 -12.51 1.69 24.43
N PHE A 294 -11.41 1.02 24.06
CA PHE A 294 -11.30 -0.45 24.15
C PHE A 294 -11.54 -0.98 25.56
N GLN A 295 -11.27 -0.17 26.59
CA GLN A 295 -11.49 -0.46 28.00
C GLN A 295 -12.97 -0.83 28.28
N HIS A 296 -13.91 -0.28 27.51
CA HIS A 296 -15.35 -0.53 27.64
C HIS A 296 -15.81 -1.83 26.97
N ILE A 297 -14.98 -2.44 26.12
CA ILE A 297 -15.28 -3.75 25.53
C ILE A 297 -15.28 -4.77 26.68
N LYS A 298 -16.42 -5.44 26.88
CA LYS A 298 -16.58 -6.43 27.96
C LYS A 298 -15.81 -7.72 27.67
N LYS A 299 -15.89 -8.21 26.44
CA LYS A 299 -15.28 -9.46 26.00
C LYS A 299 -15.15 -9.50 24.48
N PHE A 300 -14.08 -10.09 23.95
CA PHE A 300 -13.91 -10.40 22.53
C PHE A 300 -13.12 -11.69 22.37
N GLU A 301 -13.77 -12.79 22.02
CA GLU A 301 -13.13 -14.12 22.00
C GLU A 301 -13.09 -14.74 20.62
N ASN A 302 -12.15 -15.68 20.43
CA ASN A 302 -12.07 -16.53 19.24
C ASN A 302 -12.07 -15.73 17.92
N GLY A 303 -11.45 -14.55 17.94
CA GLY A 303 -11.38 -13.62 16.82
C GLY A 303 -9.96 -13.13 16.54
N THR A 304 -9.86 -12.24 15.55
CA THR A 304 -8.59 -11.61 15.19
C THR A 304 -8.64 -10.15 15.59
N ILE A 305 -7.68 -9.69 16.39
CA ILE A 305 -7.53 -8.27 16.71
C ILE A 305 -6.48 -7.71 15.76
N ILE A 306 -6.81 -6.65 15.02
CA ILE A 306 -5.84 -5.94 14.17
C ILE A 306 -5.98 -4.46 14.47
N THR A 307 -4.93 -3.86 15.04
CA THR A 307 -5.01 -2.46 15.48
C THR A 307 -3.68 -1.73 15.37
N ASN A 308 -3.76 -0.40 15.31
CA ASN A 308 -2.63 0.51 15.27
C ASN A 308 -2.76 1.54 16.42
N PRO A 309 -2.29 1.20 17.63
CA PRO A 309 -2.41 2.08 18.79
C PRO A 309 -1.62 3.39 18.57
N PRO A 310 -2.02 4.50 19.22
CA PRO A 310 -1.29 5.76 19.14
C PRO A 310 0.11 5.61 19.71
N TYR A 311 1.12 6.26 19.12
CA TYR A 311 2.53 6.13 19.53
C TYR A 311 3.19 7.45 20.00
N GLY A 312 2.42 8.54 20.14
CA GLY A 312 2.85 9.72 20.91
C GLY A 312 3.99 10.55 20.32
N ILE A 313 3.91 10.95 19.05
CA ILE A 313 4.95 11.77 18.36
C ILE A 313 5.20 13.13 19.05
N ARG A 314 4.24 13.65 19.82
CA ARG A 314 4.37 14.95 20.50
C ARG A 314 5.02 14.80 21.88
N LEU A 315 6.05 15.62 22.13
CA LEU A 315 6.69 15.79 23.44
C LEU A 315 5.60 16.17 24.47
N GLY A 316 5.37 15.31 25.46
CA GLY A 316 4.37 15.51 26.52
C GLY A 316 3.40 14.34 26.75
N ILE A 317 3.14 13.52 25.72
CA ILE A 317 2.13 12.44 25.79
C ILE A 317 2.75 11.08 26.17
N LYS A 318 4.08 10.99 26.28
CA LYS A 318 4.80 9.71 26.40
C LYS A 318 4.31 8.83 27.56
N LYS A 319 4.14 9.39 28.77
CA LYS A 319 3.64 8.63 29.94
C LYS A 319 2.21 8.11 29.75
N GLU A 320 1.34 8.89 29.12
CA GLU A 320 -0.03 8.48 28.81
C GLU A 320 -0.05 7.33 27.80
N VAL A 321 0.81 7.39 26.78
CA VAL A 321 0.96 6.30 25.81
C VAL A 321 1.50 5.04 26.49
N GLU A 322 2.48 5.15 27.37
CA GLU A 322 2.99 4.01 28.14
C GLU A 322 1.90 3.36 29.00
N ALA A 323 1.07 4.16 29.68
CA ALA A 323 -0.07 3.66 30.45
C ALA A 323 -1.11 2.96 29.55
N LEU A 324 -1.44 3.56 28.40
CA LEU A 324 -2.38 2.98 27.43
C LEU A 324 -1.91 1.60 26.93
N TYR A 325 -0.61 1.43 26.67
CA TYR A 325 -0.07 0.14 26.22
C TYR A 325 -0.14 -0.92 27.33
N LYS A 326 0.04 -0.54 28.60
CA LYS A 326 -0.15 -1.45 29.75
C LYS A 326 -1.61 -1.89 29.85
N GLU A 327 -2.54 -0.95 29.83
CA GLU A 327 -3.98 -1.22 29.85
C GLU A 327 -4.40 -2.10 28.66
N PHE A 328 -3.80 -1.88 27.49
CA PHE A 328 -4.05 -2.71 26.32
C PHE A 328 -3.53 -4.14 26.49
N GLY A 329 -2.35 -4.33 27.10
CA GLY A 329 -1.86 -5.64 27.51
C GLY A 329 -2.81 -6.38 28.45
N ASP A 330 -3.32 -5.69 29.47
CA ASP A 330 -4.30 -6.24 30.41
C ASP A 330 -5.63 -6.58 29.73
N PHE A 331 -6.11 -5.73 28.82
CA PHE A 331 -7.28 -5.98 27.99
C PHE A 331 -7.12 -7.27 27.16
N LEU A 332 -5.99 -7.44 26.48
CA LEU A 332 -5.70 -8.64 25.68
C LEU A 332 -5.68 -9.90 26.55
N LYS A 333 -5.09 -9.80 27.75
CA LYS A 333 -4.95 -10.93 28.68
C LYS A 333 -6.28 -11.35 29.32
N THR A 334 -7.10 -10.38 29.71
CA THR A 334 -8.29 -10.62 30.56
C THR A 334 -9.59 -10.71 29.78
N LYS A 335 -9.67 -10.06 28.62
CA LYS A 335 -10.92 -9.94 27.84
C LYS A 335 -10.84 -10.52 26.43
N CYS A 336 -9.64 -10.86 25.94
CA CYS A 336 -9.41 -11.31 24.57
C CYS A 336 -8.94 -12.77 24.45
N THR A 337 -9.60 -13.67 25.19
CA THR A 337 -9.28 -15.11 25.21
C THR A 337 -9.51 -15.80 23.87
N GLY A 338 -8.58 -16.65 23.46
CA GLY A 338 -8.69 -17.40 22.18
C GLY A 338 -8.45 -16.57 20.93
N THR A 339 -7.94 -15.33 21.05
CA THR A 339 -7.68 -14.44 19.93
C THR A 339 -6.25 -14.53 19.40
N SER A 340 -6.07 -14.18 18.13
CA SER A 340 -4.76 -13.79 17.57
C SER A 340 -4.75 -12.28 17.36
N SER A 341 -3.83 -11.60 18.04
CA SER A 341 -3.72 -10.14 18.01
C SER A 341 -2.52 -9.69 17.20
N PHE A 342 -2.75 -8.80 16.24
CA PHE A 342 -1.79 -8.18 15.33
C PHE A 342 -1.75 -6.68 15.59
N ILE A 343 -0.69 -6.23 16.26
CA ILE A 343 -0.58 -4.87 16.79
C ILE A 343 0.57 -4.19 16.05
N TYR A 344 0.26 -3.20 15.23
CA TYR A 344 1.31 -2.38 14.61
C TYR A 344 1.76 -1.31 15.60
N VAL A 345 3.05 -1.35 15.95
CA VAL A 345 3.66 -0.42 16.89
C VAL A 345 4.62 0.47 16.11
N GLY A 346 4.26 1.75 15.98
CA GLY A 346 5.05 2.76 15.25
C GLY A 346 6.32 3.22 15.98
N ASP A 347 6.40 3.04 17.29
CA ASP A 347 7.62 3.21 18.09
C ASP A 347 8.00 1.87 18.76
N PRO A 348 9.03 1.16 18.27
CA PRO A 348 9.44 -0.14 18.79
C PRO A 348 9.74 -0.18 20.29
N GLU A 349 9.99 0.95 20.97
CA GLU A 349 10.20 1.01 22.42
C GLU A 349 8.91 0.81 23.22
N LEU A 350 7.74 1.14 22.65
CA LEU A 350 6.45 1.00 23.33
C LEU A 350 6.04 -0.46 23.54
N ARG A 351 6.61 -1.39 22.75
CA ARG A 351 6.28 -2.82 22.81
C ARG A 351 6.41 -3.43 24.21
N LYS A 352 7.36 -2.94 25.02
CA LYS A 352 7.65 -3.49 26.35
C LYS A 352 6.52 -3.27 27.34
N TYR A 353 5.72 -2.22 27.13
CA TYR A 353 4.61 -1.86 28.01
C TYR A 353 3.38 -2.74 27.82
N ILE A 354 3.25 -3.47 26.69
CA ILE A 354 2.17 -4.46 26.49
C ILE A 354 2.29 -5.60 27.51
N GLY A 355 3.50 -5.91 28.00
CA GLY A 355 3.70 -6.91 29.07
C GLY A 355 3.37 -8.36 28.68
N LEU A 356 3.12 -8.64 27.41
CA LEU A 356 2.80 -9.99 26.90
C LEU A 356 3.92 -10.53 26.00
N LYS A 357 4.11 -11.86 26.05
CA LYS A 357 5.08 -12.53 25.19
C LYS A 357 4.61 -12.49 23.74
N THR A 358 5.42 -11.88 22.87
CA THR A 358 5.17 -11.85 21.43
C THR A 358 5.45 -13.23 20.80
N THR A 359 4.51 -13.75 20.00
CA THR A 359 4.72 -14.97 19.19
C THR A 359 5.64 -14.68 18.00
N ARG A 360 5.38 -13.59 17.28
CA ARG A 360 6.13 -13.20 16.08
C ARG A 360 6.29 -11.69 15.99
N ARG A 361 7.43 -11.24 15.48
CA ARG A 361 7.70 -9.83 15.15
C ARG A 361 8.01 -9.72 13.68
N THR A 362 7.43 -8.74 13.02
CA THR A 362 7.70 -8.48 11.60
C THR A 362 7.95 -6.98 11.43
N PRO A 363 9.20 -6.57 11.12
CA PRO A 363 9.51 -5.19 10.80
C PRO A 363 8.70 -4.73 9.58
N LEU A 364 8.09 -3.56 9.67
CA LEU A 364 7.31 -2.95 8.59
C LEU A 364 7.56 -1.43 8.60
N VAL A 365 7.34 -0.77 7.46
CA VAL A 365 7.56 0.67 7.33
C VAL A 365 6.26 1.38 6.99
N ASN A 366 5.91 2.42 7.76
CA ASN A 366 4.85 3.36 7.44
C ASN A 366 5.46 4.67 6.92
N GLY A 367 5.62 4.80 5.61
CA GLY A 367 6.29 5.97 5.02
C GLY A 367 7.77 6.05 5.41
N LYS A 368 8.11 6.95 6.34
CA LYS A 368 9.48 7.10 6.90
C LYS A 368 9.65 6.50 8.29
N LEU A 369 8.57 6.01 8.91
CA LEU A 369 8.58 5.47 10.26
C LEU A 369 8.80 3.97 10.22
N GLU A 370 9.88 3.51 10.84
CA GLU A 370 10.13 2.09 11.07
C GLU A 370 9.31 1.62 12.27
N GLY A 371 8.38 0.71 12.01
CA GLY A 371 7.55 0.09 13.03
C GLY A 371 7.70 -1.43 13.05
N VAL A 372 6.95 -2.05 13.94
CA VAL A 372 6.92 -3.51 14.05
C VAL A 372 5.49 -4.00 14.20
N LEU A 373 5.14 -5.02 13.43
CA LEU A 373 3.93 -5.80 13.66
C LEU A 373 4.22 -6.87 14.70
N LEU A 374 3.51 -6.81 15.82
CA LEU A 374 3.55 -7.80 16.87
C LEU A 374 2.39 -8.78 16.68
N GLN A 375 2.68 -10.08 16.69
CA GLN A 375 1.67 -11.12 16.85
C GLN A 375 1.66 -11.62 18.29
N ILE A 376 0.50 -11.62 18.93
CA ILE A 376 0.29 -12.15 20.28
C ILE A 376 -0.91 -13.09 20.23
N ASP A 377 -0.68 -14.37 20.46
CA ASP A 377 -1.75 -15.38 20.48
C ASP A 377 -2.17 -15.69 21.92
N SER A 378 -3.47 -15.52 22.19
CA SER A 378 -4.11 -15.83 23.45
C SER A 378 -4.71 -17.24 23.36
N TYR A 379 -4.30 -18.14 24.25
CA TYR A 379 -4.83 -19.50 24.33
C TYR A 379 -5.70 -19.66 25.56
N SER A 380 -6.79 -20.42 25.44
CA SER A 380 -7.54 -20.90 26.60
C SER A 380 -6.69 -21.90 27.40
N GLY A 381 -6.23 -21.50 28.59
CA GLY A 381 -5.48 -22.35 29.52
C GLY A 381 -3.95 -22.20 29.45
N SER A 382 -3.28 -22.44 30.58
CA SER A 382 -1.82 -22.40 30.72
C SER A 382 -1.11 -23.37 29.76
N ARG A 383 -0.06 -22.91 29.07
CA ARG A 383 0.83 -23.77 28.26
C ARG A 383 1.40 -24.96 29.04
N LYS A 384 1.49 -24.88 30.38
CA LYS A 384 1.91 -26.01 31.23
C LYS A 384 0.95 -27.21 31.13
N LYS A 385 -0.36 -26.99 31.08
CA LYS A 385 -1.35 -28.08 30.98
C LYS A 385 -1.31 -28.80 29.62
N LYS A 386 -0.97 -28.08 28.54
CA LYS A 386 -0.92 -28.65 27.18
C LYS A 386 0.33 -29.50 26.92
N HIS A 387 1.44 -29.25 27.63
CA HIS A 387 2.62 -30.12 27.60
C HIS A 387 2.38 -31.40 28.42
N GLN A 388 1.80 -31.29 29.62
CA GLN A 388 1.43 -32.46 30.44
C GLN A 388 0.45 -33.40 29.71
N LEU A 389 -0.58 -32.86 29.06
CA LEU A 389 -1.53 -33.67 28.28
C LEU A 389 -0.94 -34.31 27.00
N LYS A 390 0.23 -33.85 26.53
CA LYS A 390 0.94 -34.44 25.41
C LYS A 390 1.92 -35.52 25.87
N GLU A 391 2.49 -35.38 27.05
CA GLU A 391 3.35 -36.38 27.68
C GLU A 391 2.55 -37.55 28.29
N GLU A 392 1.30 -37.33 28.71
CA GLU A 392 0.39 -38.41 29.17
C GLU A 392 -0.27 -39.19 28.01
N LYS A 393 -0.02 -38.79 26.76
CA LYS A 393 -0.54 -39.45 25.53
C LYS A 393 0.56 -40.06 24.66
N LEU A 394 1.79 -40.07 25.16
CA LEU A 394 2.94 -40.85 24.67
C LEU A 394 3.21 -41.95 25.69
#